data_AF-A0A4Q3F6W6-F1
#
_entry.id   AF-A0A4Q3F6W6-F1
#
_cell.length_a   1.000
_cell.length_b   1.000
_cell.length_c   1.000
_cell.angle_alpha   90.00
_cell.angle_beta   90.00
_cell.angle_gamma   90.00
#
_symmetry.space_group_name_H-M   'P 1'
#
loop_
_entity.id
_entity.type
_entity.pdbx_description
1 polymer ?
#
loop_
_entity_poly.entity_id
_entity_poly.type
_entity_poly.pdbx_seq_one_letter_code
_entity_poly.pdbx_strand_id
1 'polypeptide(L)' 'MDIKTNTTILFSTETSLDYLEKLIQKYQPIGNQVYDIEIVSVMLDNNLQHIATFNKKDFINITEVQLLEI' A
#
# COMPACT_ATOMS: atom_id res chain seq x y z
N MET A 1 -22.30 3.23 -11.39
CA MET A 1 -21.27 2.19 -11.51
C MET A 1 -21.09 1.60 -10.13
N ASP A 2 -21.42 0.33 -9.91
CA ASP A 2 -21.25 -0.30 -8.59
C ASP A 2 -19.78 -0.70 -8.45
N ILE A 3 -19.09 -0.10 -7.47
CA ILE A 3 -17.68 -0.37 -7.21
C ILE A 3 -17.44 -1.87 -6.98
N LYS A 4 -18.41 -2.58 -6.40
CA LYS A 4 -18.28 -4.02 -6.10
C LYS A 4 -18.28 -4.91 -7.35
N THR A 5 -18.73 -4.40 -8.50
CA THR A 5 -18.81 -5.18 -9.75
C THR A 5 -17.57 -5.06 -10.63
N ASN A 6 -16.76 -4.01 -10.46
CA ASN A 6 -15.59 -3.73 -11.30
C ASN A 6 -14.30 -3.60 -10.49
N THR A 7 -14.31 -3.96 -9.21
CA THR A 7 -13.13 -3.94 -8.35
C THR A 7 -13.00 -5.24 -7.58
N THR A 8 -11.76 -5.59 -7.25
CA THR A 8 -11.45 -6.67 -6.32
C THR A 8 -11.06 -6.04 -4.99
N ILE A 9 -11.72 -6.47 -3.91
CA ILE A 9 -11.35 -6.07 -2.55
C ILE A 9 -10.23 -6.99 -2.09
N LEU A 10 -9.09 -6.41 -1.73
CA LEU A 10 -7.96 -7.12 -1.14
C LEU A 10 -8.05 -7.02 0.38
N PHE A 11 -7.76 -8.12 1.06
CA PHE A 11 -7.73 -8.20 2.51
C PHE A 11 -6.31 -8.47 2.98
N SER A 12 -6.01 -8.09 4.22
CA SER A 12 -4.75 -8.47 4.85
C SER A 12 -4.68 -9.98 5.07
N THR A 13 -3.46 -10.48 4.96
CA THR A 13 -3.05 -11.88 5.16
C THR A 13 -1.86 -11.93 6.10
N GLU A 14 -1.48 -13.13 6.55
CA GLU A 14 -0.24 -13.33 7.32
C GLU A 14 1.00 -12.88 6.52
N THR A 15 1.02 -13.13 5.21
CA THR A 15 2.12 -12.70 4.34
C THR A 15 2.18 -11.17 4.19
N SER A 16 1.02 -10.49 4.10
CA SER A 16 0.97 -9.03 4.12
C SER A 16 1.45 -8.43 5.46
N LEU A 17 1.31 -9.17 6.56
CA LEU A 17 1.85 -8.77 7.87
C LEU A 17 3.38 -8.86 7.87
N ASP A 18 3.96 -9.92 7.30
CA ASP A 18 5.42 -10.03 7.14
C ASP A 18 6.00 -8.86 6.32
N TYR A 19 5.28 -8.41 5.28
CA TYR A 19 5.64 -7.21 4.54
C TYR A 19 5.51 -5.95 5.40
N LEU A 20 4.42 -5.81 6.16
CA LEU A 20 4.17 -4.66 7.02
C LEU A 20 5.30 -4.49 8.05
N GLU A 21 5.71 -5.57 8.71
CA GLU A 21 6.82 -5.53 9.68
C GLU A 21 8.13 -5.05 9.05
N LYS A 22 8.48 -5.56 7.86
CA LYS A 22 9.67 -5.14 7.12
C LYS A 22 9.61 -3.67 6.71
N LEU A 23 8.45 -3.21 6.25
CA LEU A 23 8.26 -1.81 5.83
C LEU A 23 8.29 -0.86 7.03
N ILE A 24 7.70 -1.23 8.17
CA ILE A 24 7.78 -0.45 9.42
C ILE A 24 9.24 -0.32 9.87
N GLN A 25 10.02 -1.40 9.83
CA GLN A 25 11.44 -1.36 10.17
C GLN A 25 12.23 -0.44 9.22
N LYS A 26 11.92 -0.47 7.92
CA LYS A 26 12.60 0.31 6.90
C LYS A 26 12.28 1.81 6.95
N TYR A 27 11.00 2.16 7.10
CA TYR A 27 10.52 3.53 6.96
C TYR A 27 10.22 4.24 8.28
N GLN A 28 10.09 3.49 9.38
CA GLN A 28 9.79 4.01 10.71
C GLN A 28 8.62 5.02 10.70
N PRO A 29 7.43 4.63 10.19
CA PRO A 29 6.30 5.54 10.04
C PRO A 29 5.85 6.08 11.39
N ILE A 30 5.40 7.34 11.41
CA ILE A 30 4.92 8.01 12.62
C ILE A 30 3.44 8.33 12.48
N GLY A 31 2.67 8.01 13.51
CA GLY A 31 1.23 8.30 13.57
C GLY A 31 0.48 7.63 12.42
N ASN A 32 -0.27 8.42 11.66
CA ASN A 32 -1.17 7.89 10.62
C ASN A 32 -0.45 7.32 9.39
N GLN A 33 0.85 7.53 9.23
CA GLN A 33 1.61 6.94 8.11
C GLN A 33 1.59 5.41 8.14
N VAL A 34 1.33 4.78 9.30
CA VAL A 34 1.25 3.32 9.42
C VAL A 34 0.15 2.73 8.51
N TYR A 35 -0.94 3.46 8.26
CA TYR A 35 -2.03 3.01 7.39
C TYR A 35 -1.61 3.00 5.91
N ASP A 36 -0.83 3.99 5.48
CA ASP A 36 -0.29 4.03 4.11
C ASP A 36 0.70 2.86 3.89
N ILE A 37 1.48 2.53 4.92
CA ILE A 37 2.39 1.39 4.90
C ILE A 37 1.63 0.05 4.88
N GLU A 38 0.51 -0.06 5.61
CA GLU A 38 -0.38 -1.23 5.56
C GLU A 38 -0.98 -1.43 4.15
N ILE A 39 -1.39 -0.35 3.48
CA ILE A 39 -1.86 -0.45 2.08
C ILE A 39 -0.75 -1.03 1.19
N VAL A 40 0.48 -0.53 1.33
CA VAL A 40 1.62 -1.03 0.56
C VAL A 40 1.92 -2.49 0.87
N SER A 41 1.82 -2.92 2.13
CA SER A 41 2.10 -4.32 2.48
C SER A 41 1.11 -5.29 1.82
N VAL A 42 -0.17 -4.92 1.75
CA VAL A 42 -1.20 -5.68 1.04
C VAL A 42 -0.96 -5.66 -0.48
N MET A 43 -0.52 -4.53 -1.03
CA MET A 43 -0.15 -4.45 -2.45
C MET A 43 0.98 -5.44 -2.80
N LEU A 44 2.03 -5.50 -1.98
CA LEU A 44 3.18 -6.38 -2.22
C LEU A 44 2.81 -7.86 -2.13
N ASP A 45 1.96 -8.23 -1.17
CA ASP A 45 1.42 -9.59 -1.07
C ASP A 45 0.66 -10.02 -2.34
N ASN A 46 0.03 -9.05 -3.01
CA ASN A 46 -0.73 -9.28 -4.25
C ASN A 46 0.08 -8.97 -5.53
N ASN A 47 1.41 -8.80 -5.44
CA ASN A 47 2.29 -8.45 -6.55
C ASN A 47 1.89 -7.16 -7.30
N LEU A 48 1.31 -6.20 -6.59
CA LEU A 48 0.95 -4.90 -7.12
C LEU A 48 2.05 -3.89 -6.83
N GLN A 49 2.39 -3.09 -7.83
CA GLN A 49 3.42 -2.05 -7.73
C GLN A 49 2.90 -0.66 -8.06
N HIS A 50 1.74 -0.53 -8.70
CA HIS A 50 1.23 0.76 -9.14
C HIS A 50 0.13 1.25 -8.20
N ILE A 51 0.26 2.47 -7.68
CA ILE A 51 -0.74 3.09 -6.81
C ILE A 51 -1.31 4.35 -7.46
N ALA A 52 -2.63 4.42 -7.52
CA ALA A 52 -3.37 5.61 -7.90
C ALA A 52 -3.81 6.35 -6.63
N THR A 53 -3.31 7.56 -6.40
CA THR A 53 -3.61 8.35 -5.20
C THR A 53 -3.53 9.85 -5.45
N PHE A 54 -4.41 10.61 -4.80
CA PHE A 54 -4.30 12.07 -4.75
C PHE A 54 -3.24 12.53 -3.74
N ASN A 55 -2.87 11.68 -2.78
CA ASN A 55 -1.94 12.00 -1.71
C ASN A 55 -0.51 11.54 -2.02
N LYS A 56 0.00 11.94 -3.19
CA LYS A 56 1.28 11.47 -3.75
C LYS A 56 2.46 11.61 -2.78
N LYS A 57 2.47 12.68 -1.97
CA LYS A 57 3.53 12.99 -1.00
C LYS A 57 3.73 11.90 0.06
N ASP A 58 2.71 11.13 0.39
CA ASP A 58 2.78 10.12 1.46
C ASP A 58 3.36 8.80 0.93
N PHE A 59 3.38 8.61 -0.39
CA PHE A 59 3.90 7.41 -1.05
C PHE A 59 5.19 7.65 -1.85
N ILE A 60 5.59 8.91 -2.08
CA ILE A 60 6.73 9.25 -2.97
C ILE A 60 8.08 8.65 -2.50
N ASN A 61 8.23 8.40 -1.20
CA ASN A 61 9.45 7.84 -0.62
C ASN A 61 9.41 6.32 -0.46
N ILE A 62 8.29 5.68 -0.82
CA ILE A 62 8.13 4.22 -0.71
C ILE A 62 8.61 3.59 -2.01
N THR A 63 9.83 3.04 -1.97
CA THR A 63 10.53 2.54 -3.17
C THR A 63 9.88 1.33 -3.82
N GLU A 64 9.03 0.61 -3.10
CA GLU A 64 8.36 -0.61 -3.55
C GLU A 64 7.17 -0.35 -4.48
N VAL A 65 6.69 0.90 -4.54
CA VAL A 65 5.53 1.30 -5.36
C VAL A 65 5.84 2.45 -6.31
N GLN A 66 5.05 2.53 -7.37
CA GLN A 66 5.12 3.50 -8.44
C GLN A 66 3.82 4.30 -8.45
N LEU A 67 3.93 5.63 -8.37
CA LEU A 67 2.79 6.53 -8.46
C LEU A 67 2.28 6.60 -9.89
N LEU A 68 0.99 6.33 -10.10
CA LEU A 68 0.33 6.61 -11.37
C LEU A 68 -0.10 8.08 -11.42
N GLU A 69 0.01 8.68 -12.60
CA GLU A 69 -0.67 9.93 -12.89
C GLU A 69 -2.14 9.65 -13.22
N ILE A 70 -3.02 10.32 -12.47
CA ILE A 70 -4.48 10.27 -12.58
C ILE A 70 -5.00 11.70 -12.61
#